data_AF-A0A2P9FFI2-F1
#
_entry.id   AF-A0A2P9FFI2-F1
#
_cell.length_a   1.000
_cell.length_b   1.000
_cell.length_c   1.000
_cell.angle_alpha   90.00
_cell.angle_beta   90.00
_cell.angle_gamma   90.00
#
_symmetry.space_group_name_H-M   'P 1'
#
loop_
_entity.id
_entity.type
_entity.pdbx_description
1 polymer ?
#
loop_
_entity_poly.entity_id
_entity_poly.type
_entity_poly.pdbx_seq_one_letter_code
_entity_poly.pdbx_strand_id
1 'polypeptide(L)'
;MTHAKDEPFVVLADARGPGKSTALRVLRDAYEGRTPVALMDGEEARFERPPPGRPAESWSPVYEALSTIAEQLAAPVAGAGRVAFPRLACGLLAVAAGGWSDREAQRLREEAERALLLSGTGGLLGRPAGRWTGKVVARLVSSVSTSGTGPVVEAIVEAALEAFTEGMSASYRRLRRGAVWYRDYPYAAGSPKLGLVLLSRHFRAGGDARAHAERHLVRALLADLGDAGAGGGRPVILIDNVQETAGLRVMESVLRDRAAGIADRAVFYAGLRGRDHPALRHATRTSDWVPGRAPSSRALLVSLPQ
;
A
#
# COMPACT_ATOMS: atom_id res chain seq x y z
N MET A 1 0.27 -15.74 29.87
CA MET A 1 -0.14 -14.36 29.52
C MET A 1 -0.55 -14.37 28.07
N THR A 2 -1.86 -14.39 27.82
CA THR A 2 -2.46 -14.39 26.49
C THR A 2 -2.21 -13.02 25.85
N HIS A 3 -1.39 -12.96 24.80
CA HIS A 3 -1.24 -11.73 24.02
C HIS A 3 -2.63 -11.26 23.57
N ALA A 4 -2.97 -9.99 23.85
CA ALA A 4 -4.20 -9.38 23.39
C ALA A 4 -4.35 -9.65 21.89
N LYS A 5 -5.55 -10.05 21.45
CA LYS A 5 -5.85 -10.35 20.04
C LYS A 5 -5.56 -9.19 19.09
N ASP A 6 -5.45 -7.98 19.64
CA ASP A 6 -5.12 -6.76 18.91
C ASP A 6 -3.70 -6.32 19.23
N GLU A 7 -2.93 -5.94 18.21
CA GLU A 7 -1.64 -5.31 18.39
C GLU A 7 -1.80 -3.78 18.44
N PRO A 8 -1.11 -3.08 19.35
CA PRO A 8 -1.14 -1.62 19.37
C PRO A 8 -0.39 -1.07 18.15
N PHE A 9 -0.87 0.06 17.63
CA PHE A 9 -0.06 0.91 16.76
C PHE A 9 0.79 1.80 17.67
N VAL A 10 2.10 1.55 17.76
CA VAL A 10 2.95 2.27 18.72
C VAL A 10 3.39 3.60 18.11
N VAL A 11 3.16 4.70 18.83
CA VAL A 11 3.57 6.04 18.41
C VAL A 11 4.54 6.61 19.44
N LEU A 12 5.79 6.80 19.02
CA LEU A 12 6.83 7.51 19.75
C LEU A 12 6.58 9.02 19.59
N ALA A 13 6.09 9.65 20.65
CA ALA A 13 5.77 11.07 20.65
C ALA A 13 6.70 11.83 21.60
N ASP A 14 7.36 12.86 21.10
CA ASP A 14 8.18 13.73 21.94
C ASP A 14 8.36 15.11 21.30
N ALA A 15 8.80 16.08 22.09
CA ALA A 15 9.25 17.40 21.66
C ALA A 15 10.29 17.32 20.50
N ARG A 16 10.55 18.46 19.85
CA ARG A 16 11.45 18.53 18.69
C ARG A 16 12.82 17.95 19.04
N GLY A 17 13.29 16.98 18.25
CA GLY A 17 14.57 16.31 18.43
C GLY A 17 14.67 14.99 17.65
N PRO A 18 15.89 14.54 17.29
CA PRO A 18 16.13 13.37 16.43
C PRO A 18 16.00 12.02 17.14
N GLY A 19 15.63 12.00 18.44
CA GLY A 19 15.56 10.79 19.25
C GLY A 19 14.57 9.74 18.69
N LYS A 20 13.44 10.20 18.12
CA LYS A 20 12.44 9.32 17.49
C LYS A 20 12.98 8.67 16.23
N SER A 21 13.55 9.44 15.31
CA SER A 21 14.18 8.96 14.08
C SER A 21 15.34 8.01 14.38
N THR A 22 16.10 8.27 15.44
CA THR A 22 17.17 7.39 15.90
C THR A 22 16.62 6.08 16.46
N ALA A 23 15.57 6.14 17.30
CA ALA A 23 14.91 4.95 17.83
C ALA A 23 14.32 4.07 16.71
N LEU A 24 13.66 4.67 15.70
CA LEU A 24 13.14 3.93 14.55
C LEU A 24 14.25 3.27 13.73
N ARG A 25 15.39 3.93 13.53
CA ARG A 25 16.56 3.32 12.87
C ARG A 25 17.13 2.16 13.68
N VAL A 26 17.27 2.31 14.99
CA VAL A 26 17.70 1.20 15.87
C VAL A 26 16.73 0.02 15.82
N LEU A 27 15.42 0.28 15.81
CA LEU A 27 14.41 -0.77 15.63
C LEU A 27 14.54 -1.45 14.27
N ARG A 28 14.74 -0.68 13.19
CA ARG A 28 14.99 -1.23 11.85
C ARG A 28 16.16 -2.20 11.88
N ASP A 29 17.31 -1.75 12.38
CA ASP A 29 18.54 -2.55 12.43
C ASP A 29 18.35 -3.82 13.28
N ALA A 30 17.55 -3.74 14.34
CA ALA A 30 17.25 -4.89 15.20
C ALA A 30 16.34 -5.95 14.53
N TYR A 31 15.48 -5.56 13.59
CA TYR A 31 14.57 -6.46 12.87
C TYR A 31 15.12 -6.92 11.51
N GLU A 32 16.07 -6.16 10.95
CA GLU A 32 16.66 -6.46 9.65
C GLU A 32 17.25 -7.88 9.61
N GLY A 33 16.97 -8.60 8.52
CA GLY A 33 17.38 -9.99 8.34
C GLY A 33 16.61 -11.03 9.16
N ARG A 34 15.73 -10.64 10.09
CA ARG A 34 14.94 -11.55 10.95
C ARG A 34 13.47 -11.62 10.56
N THR A 35 12.91 -10.50 10.11
CA THR A 35 11.53 -10.38 9.64
C THR A 35 11.46 -9.31 8.55
N PRO A 36 10.47 -9.34 7.63
CA PRO A 36 10.25 -8.25 6.70
C PRO A 36 10.06 -6.93 7.46
N VAL A 37 10.93 -5.96 7.19
CA VAL A 37 10.91 -4.64 7.83
C VAL A 37 10.92 -3.55 6.75
N ALA A 38 10.12 -2.51 6.96
CA ALA A 38 10.13 -1.30 6.14
C ALA A 38 10.23 -0.07 7.02
N LEU A 39 11.00 0.92 6.57
CA LEU A 39 11.08 2.26 7.14
C LEU A 39 10.81 3.28 6.04
N MET A 40 9.83 4.14 6.26
CA MET A 40 9.59 5.34 5.46
C MET A 40 9.67 6.58 6.33
N ASP A 41 10.16 7.69 5.77
CA ASP A 41 10.08 9.00 6.40
C ASP A 41 9.04 9.86 5.67
N GLY A 42 7.99 10.28 6.37
CA GLY A 42 6.91 11.09 5.83
C GLY A 42 7.35 12.42 5.21
N GLU A 43 8.54 12.94 5.58
CA GLU A 43 9.13 14.18 5.03
C GLU A 43 9.93 13.96 3.74
N GLU A 44 10.05 12.73 3.22
CA GLU A 44 10.75 12.50 1.96
C GLU A 44 10.06 13.24 0.79
N ALA A 45 10.86 13.94 -0.01
CA ALA A 45 10.40 14.73 -1.16
C ALA A 45 9.56 13.94 -2.18
N ARG A 46 9.69 12.60 -2.21
CA ARG A 46 8.87 11.71 -3.07
C ARG A 46 7.38 11.72 -2.70
N PHE A 47 7.03 12.15 -1.49
CA PHE A 47 5.65 12.24 -1.00
C PHE A 47 5.01 13.61 -1.22
N GLU A 48 5.78 14.61 -1.65
CA GLU A 48 5.29 15.98 -1.82
C GLU A 48 4.54 16.17 -3.13
N ARG A 49 4.99 15.51 -4.20
CA ARG A 49 4.45 15.68 -5.55
C ARG A 49 4.66 14.42 -6.40
N PRO A 50 3.81 14.19 -7.42
CA PRO A 50 4.03 13.10 -8.35
C PRO A 50 5.39 13.22 -9.04
N PRO A 51 6.07 12.09 -9.32
CA PRO A 51 7.28 12.09 -10.13
C PRO A 51 7.02 12.72 -11.50
N PRO A 52 8.04 13.32 -12.15
CA PRO A 52 7.87 14.04 -13.39
C PRO A 52 7.13 13.22 -14.45
N GLY A 53 6.00 13.77 -14.91
CA GLY A 53 5.21 13.17 -15.97
C GLY A 53 4.34 11.98 -15.54
N ARG A 54 4.09 11.84 -14.24
CA ARG A 54 2.99 11.03 -13.72
C ARG A 54 1.73 11.90 -13.52
N PRO A 55 0.57 11.51 -14.04
CA PRO A 55 -0.69 12.24 -13.84
C PRO A 55 -1.06 12.33 -12.36
N ALA A 56 -1.43 13.53 -11.89
CA ALA A 56 -1.75 13.79 -10.48
C ALA A 56 -2.99 13.01 -9.98
N GLU A 57 -3.86 12.62 -10.91
CA GLU A 57 -5.06 11.81 -10.65
C GLU A 57 -4.70 10.33 -10.40
N SER A 58 -3.55 9.87 -10.90
CA SER A 58 -3.05 8.49 -10.76
C SER A 58 -2.01 8.34 -9.65
N TRP A 59 -1.79 9.39 -8.88
CA TRP A 59 -0.79 9.44 -7.83
C TRP A 59 -1.36 10.01 -6.53
N SER A 60 -0.84 9.54 -5.41
CA SER A 60 -1.02 10.19 -4.13
C SER A 60 0.16 9.86 -3.20
N PRO A 61 0.36 10.64 -2.12
CA PRO A 61 1.39 10.33 -1.14
C PRO A 61 1.23 8.93 -0.53
N VAL A 62 -0.01 8.46 -0.36
CA VAL A 62 -0.31 7.11 0.15
C VAL A 62 0.03 6.04 -0.89
N TYR A 63 -0.26 6.26 -2.17
CA TYR A 63 0.15 5.33 -3.23
C TYR A 63 1.67 5.13 -3.19
N GLU A 64 2.44 6.22 -3.13
CA GLU A 64 3.90 6.15 -3.14
C GLU A 64 4.43 5.50 -1.85
N ALA A 65 3.81 5.78 -0.70
CA ALA A 65 4.16 5.16 0.58
C ALA A 65 3.94 3.65 0.55
N LEU A 66 2.77 3.19 0.05
CA LEU A 66 2.47 1.76 -0.07
C LEU A 66 3.42 1.05 -1.03
N SER A 67 3.77 1.70 -2.15
CA SER A 67 4.74 1.16 -3.10
C SER A 67 6.12 1.02 -2.44
N THR A 68 6.59 2.07 -1.76
CA THR A 68 7.88 2.10 -1.06
C THR A 68 7.93 1.05 0.07
N ILE A 69 6.88 0.94 0.88
CA ILE A 69 6.78 -0.05 1.95
C ILE A 69 6.80 -1.47 1.37
N ALA A 70 5.98 -1.74 0.35
CA ALA A 70 5.90 -3.07 -0.26
C ALA A 70 7.22 -3.50 -0.90
N GLU A 71 7.95 -2.57 -1.52
CA GLU A 71 9.28 -2.84 -2.10
C GLU A 71 10.30 -3.25 -1.03
N GLN A 72 10.34 -2.54 0.10
CA GLN A 72 11.22 -2.88 1.22
C GLN A 72 10.84 -4.23 1.84
N LEU A 73 9.54 -4.47 2.07
CA LEU A 73 9.05 -5.74 2.64
C LEU A 73 9.20 -6.94 1.69
N ALA A 74 9.29 -6.71 0.38
CA ALA A 74 9.59 -7.73 -0.61
C ALA A 74 11.07 -8.13 -0.64
N ALA A 75 11.94 -7.51 0.15
CA ALA A 75 13.31 -7.98 0.28
C ALA A 75 13.33 -9.41 0.88
N PRO A 76 14.15 -10.35 0.36
CA PRO A 76 14.26 -11.69 0.94
C PRO A 76 14.77 -11.62 2.38
N VAL A 77 14.14 -12.39 3.27
CA VAL A 77 14.57 -12.54 4.66
C VAL A 77 15.08 -13.95 4.89
N ALA A 78 16.16 -14.10 5.67
CA ALA A 78 16.71 -15.38 6.03
C ALA A 78 15.64 -16.27 6.70
N GLY A 79 15.39 -17.46 6.14
CA GLY A 79 14.44 -18.43 6.68
C GLY A 79 12.95 -18.21 6.36
N ALA A 80 12.55 -17.04 5.84
CA ALA A 80 11.13 -16.72 5.57
C ALA A 80 10.79 -16.52 4.08
N GLY A 81 11.79 -16.51 3.20
CA GLY A 81 11.58 -16.30 1.76
C GLY A 81 11.15 -14.87 1.42
N ARG A 82 10.64 -14.67 0.20
CA ARG A 82 10.19 -13.36 -0.30
C ARG A 82 8.71 -13.16 -0.04
N VAL A 83 8.32 -12.01 0.53
CA VAL A 83 6.92 -11.59 0.59
C VAL A 83 6.45 -11.20 -0.80
N ALA A 84 5.28 -11.67 -1.20
CA ALA A 84 4.62 -11.29 -2.45
C ALA A 84 3.35 -10.49 -2.12
N PHE A 85 3.06 -9.49 -2.96
CA PHE A 85 1.96 -8.55 -2.78
C PHE A 85 0.98 -8.59 -3.96
N PRO A 86 0.35 -9.74 -4.26
CA PRO A 86 -0.50 -9.87 -5.44
C PRO A 86 -1.77 -9.01 -5.37
N ARG A 87 -2.35 -8.77 -4.18
CA ARG A 87 -3.55 -7.93 -4.04
C ARG A 87 -3.18 -6.48 -4.24
N LEU A 88 -2.17 -6.00 -3.51
CA LEU A 88 -1.69 -4.63 -3.64
C LEU A 88 -1.23 -4.34 -5.07
N ALA A 89 -0.47 -5.24 -5.70
CA ALA A 89 -0.03 -5.08 -7.08
C ALA A 89 -1.20 -4.85 -8.04
N CYS A 90 -2.29 -5.63 -7.94
CA CYS A 90 -3.49 -5.43 -8.76
C CYS A 90 -4.12 -4.04 -8.56
N GLY A 91 -4.21 -3.56 -7.32
CA GLY A 91 -4.74 -2.23 -7.03
C GLY A 91 -3.85 -1.10 -7.55
N LEU A 92 -2.54 -1.20 -7.32
CA LEU A 92 -1.57 -0.21 -7.81
C LEU A 92 -1.56 -0.15 -9.35
N LEU A 93 -1.70 -1.30 -10.01
CA LEU A 93 -1.85 -1.40 -11.46
C LEU A 93 -3.14 -0.75 -11.95
N ALA A 94 -4.27 -0.96 -11.27
CA ALA A 94 -5.54 -0.37 -11.66
C ALA A 94 -5.55 1.16 -11.51
N VAL A 95 -4.92 1.68 -10.44
CA VAL A 95 -4.74 3.12 -10.25
C VAL A 95 -3.79 3.70 -11.30
N ALA A 96 -2.67 3.01 -11.58
CA ALA A 96 -1.75 3.42 -12.62
C ALA A 96 -2.48 3.45 -13.97
N ALA A 97 -3.13 2.37 -14.40
CA ALA A 97 -3.83 2.28 -15.69
C ALA A 97 -4.93 3.33 -15.88
N GLY A 98 -5.50 3.86 -14.79
CA GLY A 98 -6.54 4.89 -14.87
C GLY A 98 -6.04 6.28 -15.30
N GLY A 99 -4.73 6.54 -15.25
CA GLY A 99 -4.17 7.89 -15.38
C GLY A 99 -3.78 8.33 -16.78
N TRP A 100 -3.50 7.41 -17.70
CA TRP A 100 -2.60 7.70 -18.82
C TRP A 100 -3.32 7.87 -20.15
N SER A 101 -2.79 8.78 -20.96
CA SER A 101 -3.13 8.93 -22.38
C SER A 101 -2.08 8.28 -23.29
N ASP A 102 -2.38 8.11 -24.58
CA ASP A 102 -1.55 7.46 -25.61
C ASP A 102 -0.08 7.91 -25.63
N ARG A 103 0.17 9.17 -25.25
CA ARG A 103 1.49 9.79 -25.26
C ARG A 103 2.42 9.28 -24.15
N GLU A 104 1.94 8.44 -23.25
CA GLU A 104 2.63 8.11 -22.00
C GLU A 104 2.75 6.59 -21.75
N ALA A 105 2.52 5.80 -22.79
CA ALA A 105 2.63 4.34 -22.85
C ALA A 105 3.88 3.74 -22.17
N GLN A 106 5.04 4.38 -22.35
CA GLN A 106 6.31 3.92 -21.80
C GLN A 106 6.40 4.07 -20.27
N ARG A 107 5.67 5.00 -19.67
CA ARG A 107 5.67 5.19 -18.21
C ARG A 107 4.63 4.31 -17.52
N LEU A 108 3.49 4.09 -18.17
CA LEU A 108 2.56 3.02 -17.77
C LEU A 108 3.28 1.67 -17.75
N ARG A 109 4.23 1.44 -18.67
CA ARG A 109 5.10 0.27 -18.66
C ARG A 109 5.93 0.16 -17.39
N GLU A 110 6.63 1.22 -17.02
CA GLU A 110 7.52 1.24 -15.86
C GLU A 110 6.74 1.01 -14.56
N GLU A 111 5.60 1.66 -14.38
CA GLU A 111 4.72 1.45 -13.23
C GLU A 111 4.11 0.03 -13.23
N ALA A 112 3.79 -0.50 -14.41
CA ALA A 112 3.32 -1.88 -14.52
C ALA A 112 4.42 -2.87 -14.15
N GLU A 113 5.65 -2.66 -14.62
CA GLU A 113 6.81 -3.47 -14.27
C GLU A 113 7.08 -3.42 -12.75
N ARG A 114 7.04 -2.23 -12.14
CA ARG A 114 7.18 -2.01 -10.70
C ARG A 114 6.16 -2.83 -9.90
N ALA A 115 4.87 -2.70 -10.22
CA ALA A 115 3.82 -3.43 -9.52
C ALA A 115 3.85 -4.96 -9.79
N LEU A 116 4.26 -5.38 -10.98
CA LEU A 116 4.42 -6.80 -11.30
C LEU A 116 5.56 -7.46 -10.51
N LEU A 117 6.65 -6.73 -10.25
CA LEU A 117 7.74 -7.22 -9.39
C LEU A 117 7.26 -7.47 -7.96
N LEU A 118 6.33 -6.66 -7.45
CA LEU A 118 5.74 -6.83 -6.12
C LEU A 118 4.91 -8.11 -6.00
N SER A 119 4.27 -8.55 -7.09
CA SER A 119 3.42 -9.75 -7.07
C SER A 119 4.19 -11.09 -6.94
N GLY A 120 5.53 -11.03 -6.92
CA GLY A 120 6.40 -12.20 -6.83
C GLY A 120 6.54 -12.99 -8.14
N THR A 121 5.94 -12.52 -9.24
CA THR A 121 6.05 -13.15 -10.56
C THR A 121 7.41 -12.94 -11.24
N GLY A 122 8.25 -12.04 -10.72
CA GLY A 122 9.58 -11.74 -11.26
C GLY A 122 10.75 -12.58 -10.72
N GLY A 123 10.50 -13.48 -9.76
CA GLY A 123 11.56 -14.15 -8.98
C GLY A 123 11.87 -15.61 -9.33
N LEU A 124 11.18 -16.23 -10.29
CA LEU A 124 11.41 -17.64 -10.65
C LEU A 124 12.05 -17.73 -12.03
N LEU A 125 13.39 -17.86 -12.02
CA LEU A 125 14.24 -18.34 -13.10
C LEU A 125 14.42 -17.40 -14.31
N GLY A 126 15.67 -17.27 -14.73
CA GLY A 126 16.08 -16.43 -15.85
C GLY A 126 15.30 -16.73 -17.13
N ARG A 127 14.72 -15.66 -17.70
CA ARG A 127 14.06 -15.52 -19.02
C ARG A 127 12.59 -16.00 -19.12
N PRO A 128 11.66 -15.22 -19.75
CA PRO A 128 11.72 -13.83 -20.19
C PRO A 128 10.62 -12.98 -19.51
N ALA A 129 10.88 -12.48 -18.30
CA ALA A 129 10.02 -11.48 -17.67
C ALA A 129 9.85 -10.23 -18.59
N GLY A 130 10.91 -9.82 -19.30
CA GLY A 130 10.90 -8.66 -20.20
C GLY A 130 10.07 -8.80 -21.49
N ARG A 131 9.83 -10.03 -21.99
CA ARG A 131 8.96 -10.24 -23.17
C ARG A 131 7.48 -10.22 -22.79
N TRP A 132 7.17 -10.49 -21.52
CA TRP A 132 5.81 -10.58 -21.02
C TRP A 132 5.29 -9.29 -20.39
N THR A 133 6.10 -8.58 -19.58
CA THR A 133 5.77 -7.22 -19.16
C THR A 133 5.42 -6.42 -20.41
N GLY A 134 6.19 -6.61 -21.48
CA GLY A 134 5.91 -6.03 -22.78
C GLY A 134 4.63 -6.43 -23.49
N LYS A 135 4.02 -7.60 -23.23
CA LYS A 135 2.73 -7.99 -23.84
C LYS A 135 1.53 -7.42 -23.09
N VAL A 136 1.53 -7.47 -21.75
CA VAL A 136 0.47 -6.84 -20.95
C VAL A 136 0.53 -5.33 -21.10
N VAL A 137 1.74 -4.78 -21.09
CA VAL A 137 1.98 -3.37 -21.38
C VAL A 137 1.60 -3.05 -22.82
N ALA A 138 1.99 -3.84 -23.83
CA ALA A 138 1.56 -3.56 -25.20
C ALA A 138 0.04 -3.60 -25.35
N ARG A 139 -0.67 -4.50 -24.65
CA ARG A 139 -2.13 -4.55 -24.64
C ARG A 139 -2.75 -3.33 -23.96
N LEU A 140 -2.26 -2.97 -22.78
CA LEU A 140 -2.65 -1.75 -22.06
C LEU A 140 -2.41 -0.49 -22.90
N VAL A 141 -1.24 -0.38 -23.52
CA VAL A 141 -0.87 0.71 -24.42
C VAL A 141 -1.75 0.72 -25.66
N SER A 142 -2.04 -0.44 -26.27
CA SER A 142 -2.90 -0.52 -27.45
C SER A 142 -4.34 -0.15 -27.16
N SER A 143 -4.90 -0.54 -26.00
CA SER A 143 -6.28 -0.20 -25.60
C SER A 143 -6.44 1.30 -25.31
N VAL A 144 -5.39 1.91 -24.72
CA VAL A 144 -5.35 3.36 -24.51
C VAL A 144 -5.26 4.06 -25.88
N SER A 145 -4.33 3.64 -26.75
CA SER A 145 -4.06 4.22 -28.09
C SER A 145 -5.23 4.29 -29.07
N THR A 146 -6.25 3.45 -28.92
CA THR A 146 -7.39 3.37 -29.84
C THR A 146 -8.57 4.28 -29.51
N SER A 147 -8.52 5.04 -28.41
CA SER A 147 -9.71 5.68 -27.83
C SER A 147 -9.67 7.22 -27.79
N GLY A 148 -8.80 7.83 -28.60
CA GLY A 148 -8.70 9.27 -28.72
C GLY A 148 -9.86 9.94 -29.47
N THR A 149 -10.99 10.24 -28.81
CA THR A 149 -11.87 11.40 -29.09
C THR A 149 -13.02 11.54 -28.06
N GLY A 150 -12.85 12.39 -27.01
CA GLY A 150 -13.91 12.95 -26.12
C GLY A 150 -14.80 11.95 -25.36
N PRO A 151 -15.71 12.36 -24.44
CA PRO A 151 -15.76 12.02 -22.98
C PRO A 151 -15.37 10.58 -22.53
N VAL A 152 -14.28 10.03 -23.07
CA VAL A 152 -13.92 8.61 -23.13
C VAL A 152 -12.95 8.18 -22.03
N VAL A 153 -12.80 8.97 -20.96
CA VAL A 153 -11.89 8.63 -19.86
C VAL A 153 -12.36 7.38 -19.09
N GLU A 154 -13.66 7.14 -18.97
CA GLU A 154 -14.21 5.96 -18.28
C GLU A 154 -14.10 4.70 -19.15
N ALA A 155 -14.38 4.82 -20.45
CA ALA A 155 -14.19 3.76 -21.43
C ALA A 155 -12.70 3.38 -21.62
N ILE A 156 -11.77 4.33 -21.54
CA ILE A 156 -10.32 4.07 -21.52
C ILE A 156 -9.93 3.23 -20.31
N VAL A 157 -10.43 3.56 -19.12
CA VAL A 157 -10.12 2.81 -17.90
C VAL A 157 -10.72 1.42 -17.94
N GLU A 158 -11.95 1.30 -18.41
CA GLU A 158 -12.60 0.01 -18.59
C GLU A 158 -11.86 -0.85 -19.61
N ALA A 159 -11.47 -0.29 -20.77
CA ALA A 159 -10.71 -0.99 -21.79
C ALA A 159 -9.29 -1.37 -21.35
N ALA A 160 -8.59 -0.48 -20.62
CA ALA A 160 -7.28 -0.78 -20.06
C ALA A 160 -7.37 -1.87 -18.98
N LEU A 161 -8.39 -1.81 -18.12
CA LEU A 161 -8.63 -2.84 -17.11
C LEU A 161 -9.15 -4.15 -17.71
N GLU A 162 -9.88 -4.11 -18.81
CA GLU A 162 -10.27 -5.27 -19.61
C GLU A 162 -9.05 -5.93 -20.24
N ALA A 163 -8.21 -5.15 -20.94
CA ALA A 163 -6.94 -5.62 -21.47
C ALA A 163 -6.02 -6.20 -20.38
N PHE A 164 -6.02 -5.60 -19.18
CA PHE A 164 -5.32 -6.08 -18.00
C PHE A 164 -5.89 -7.41 -17.49
N THR A 165 -7.21 -7.51 -17.34
CA THR A 165 -7.87 -8.69 -16.75
C THR A 165 -7.92 -9.87 -17.71
N GLU A 166 -8.20 -9.65 -19.00
CA GLU A 166 -8.11 -10.65 -20.07
C GLU A 166 -6.66 -11.08 -20.36
N GLY A 167 -5.68 -10.20 -20.11
CA GLY A 167 -4.26 -10.48 -20.23
C GLY A 167 -3.71 -11.49 -19.22
N MET A 168 -4.47 -11.81 -18.15
CA MET A 168 -4.04 -12.74 -17.09
C MET A 168 -4.20 -14.21 -17.49
N SER A 169 -3.29 -14.75 -18.32
CA SER A 169 -3.13 -16.20 -18.57
C SER A 169 -2.90 -17.05 -17.30
N ALA A 170 -3.03 -18.38 -17.40
CA ALA A 170 -2.78 -19.37 -16.35
C ALA A 170 -1.38 -19.27 -15.70
N SER A 171 -0.41 -18.65 -16.37
CA SER A 171 0.92 -18.34 -15.82
C SER A 171 0.89 -17.28 -14.70
N TYR A 172 -0.21 -16.54 -14.51
CA TYR A 172 -0.37 -15.45 -13.52
C TYR A 172 -1.29 -15.80 -12.35
N ARG A 173 -1.33 -17.08 -11.95
CA ARG A 173 -2.20 -17.58 -10.87
C ARG A 173 -2.15 -16.78 -9.56
N ARG A 174 -1.03 -16.12 -9.22
CA ARG A 174 -0.95 -15.27 -8.01
C ARG A 174 -1.68 -13.94 -8.19
N LEU A 175 -1.41 -13.20 -9.27
CA LEU A 175 -2.13 -11.96 -9.60
C LEU A 175 -3.62 -12.19 -9.80
N ARG A 176 -4.02 -13.28 -10.48
CA ARG A 176 -5.45 -13.63 -10.61
C ARG A 176 -6.12 -13.84 -9.25
N ARG A 177 -5.45 -14.55 -8.33
CA ARG A 177 -5.94 -14.72 -6.96
C ARG A 177 -5.98 -13.39 -6.20
N GLY A 178 -4.99 -12.53 -6.42
CA GLY A 178 -4.97 -11.17 -5.88
C GLY A 178 -6.14 -10.33 -6.37
N ALA A 179 -6.45 -10.36 -7.67
CA ALA A 179 -7.56 -9.63 -8.27
C ALA A 179 -8.92 -10.03 -7.68
N VAL A 180 -9.12 -11.32 -7.33
CA VAL A 180 -10.36 -11.81 -6.69
C VAL A 180 -10.72 -11.03 -5.42
N TRP A 181 -9.74 -10.50 -4.69
CA TRP A 181 -9.94 -9.62 -3.53
C TRP A 181 -10.88 -8.43 -3.83
N TYR A 182 -10.77 -7.88 -5.04
CA TYR A 182 -11.52 -6.69 -5.43
C TYR A 182 -12.99 -6.97 -5.75
N ARG A 183 -13.43 -8.24 -5.75
CA ARG A 183 -14.87 -8.57 -5.85
C ARG A 183 -15.69 -7.98 -4.69
N ASP A 184 -15.04 -7.77 -3.55
CA ASP A 184 -15.63 -7.26 -2.32
C ASP A 184 -15.46 -5.74 -2.19
N TYR A 185 -14.92 -5.07 -3.24
CA TYR A 185 -14.88 -3.62 -3.30
C TYR A 185 -16.31 -3.06 -3.36
N PRO A 186 -16.64 -1.94 -2.69
CA PRO A 186 -18.00 -1.42 -2.68
C PRO A 186 -18.56 -1.22 -4.08
N TYR A 187 -19.81 -1.66 -4.27
CA TYR A 187 -20.53 -1.65 -5.56
C TYR A 187 -19.96 -2.56 -6.66
N ALA A 188 -18.97 -3.40 -6.36
CA ALA A 188 -18.41 -4.34 -7.33
C ALA A 188 -19.33 -5.54 -7.65
N ALA A 189 -20.39 -5.76 -6.85
CA ALA A 189 -21.38 -6.82 -7.04
C ALA A 189 -20.76 -8.23 -7.24
N GLY A 190 -19.64 -8.53 -6.58
CA GLY A 190 -18.94 -9.80 -6.71
C GLY A 190 -18.08 -9.94 -7.97
N SER A 191 -17.95 -8.88 -8.79
CA SER A 191 -17.08 -8.85 -9.97
C SER A 191 -15.70 -8.25 -9.63
N PRO A 192 -14.61 -9.04 -9.66
CA PRO A 192 -13.24 -8.53 -9.49
C PRO A 192 -12.88 -7.40 -10.47
N LYS A 193 -13.32 -7.53 -11.73
CA LYS A 193 -13.09 -6.53 -12.79
C LYS A 193 -13.73 -5.20 -12.41
N LEU A 194 -15.01 -5.22 -12.08
CA LEU A 194 -15.75 -4.01 -11.70
C LEU A 194 -15.14 -3.37 -10.45
N GLY A 195 -14.69 -4.15 -9.47
CA GLY A 195 -14.01 -3.63 -8.29
C GLY A 195 -12.72 -2.86 -8.59
N LEU A 196 -11.89 -3.35 -9.52
CA LEU A 196 -10.68 -2.63 -9.95
C LEU A 196 -11.02 -1.35 -10.73
N VAL A 197 -12.07 -1.36 -11.55
CA VAL A 197 -12.58 -0.16 -12.26
C VAL A 197 -13.03 0.89 -11.25
N LEU A 198 -13.85 0.48 -10.28
CA LEU A 198 -14.36 1.38 -9.24
C LEU A 198 -13.24 1.92 -8.34
N LEU A 199 -12.26 1.09 -7.97
CA LEU A 199 -11.06 1.53 -7.26
C LEU A 199 -10.34 2.65 -8.01
N SER A 200 -10.04 2.44 -9.29
CA SER A 200 -9.34 3.40 -10.14
C SER A 200 -10.15 4.70 -10.29
N ARG A 201 -11.46 4.58 -10.52
CA ARG A 201 -12.40 5.71 -10.59
C ARG A 201 -12.44 6.53 -9.31
N HIS A 202 -12.65 5.89 -8.16
CA HIS A 202 -12.68 6.57 -6.87
C HIS A 202 -11.34 7.22 -6.53
N PHE A 203 -10.22 6.57 -6.86
CA PHE A 203 -8.90 7.14 -6.68
C PHE A 203 -8.75 8.46 -7.45
N ARG A 204 -9.10 8.48 -8.74
CA ARG A 204 -8.98 9.68 -9.58
C ARG A 204 -9.91 10.80 -9.14
N ALA A 205 -11.12 10.48 -8.71
CA ALA A 205 -12.13 11.45 -8.27
C ALA A 205 -11.64 12.36 -7.11
N GLY A 206 -10.61 11.97 -6.37
CA GLY A 206 -10.06 12.79 -5.29
C GLY A 206 -10.93 12.77 -4.02
N GLY A 207 -10.62 13.66 -3.08
CA GLY A 207 -11.39 13.83 -1.84
C GLY A 207 -11.64 12.52 -1.07
N ASP A 208 -12.87 12.35 -0.57
CA ASP A 208 -13.28 11.18 0.20
C ASP A 208 -13.28 9.88 -0.62
N ALA A 209 -13.58 9.97 -1.92
CA ALA A 209 -13.52 8.82 -2.81
C ALA A 209 -12.08 8.28 -2.94
N ARG A 210 -11.09 9.18 -3.08
CA ARG A 210 -9.67 8.78 -3.06
C ARG A 210 -9.26 8.24 -1.71
N ALA A 211 -9.69 8.86 -0.61
CA ALA A 211 -9.42 8.35 0.73
C ALA A 211 -9.97 6.94 0.94
N HIS A 212 -11.14 6.64 0.38
CA HIS A 212 -11.70 5.31 0.41
C HIS A 212 -10.86 4.31 -0.42
N ALA A 213 -10.47 4.68 -1.65
CA ALA A 213 -9.63 3.84 -2.50
C ALA A 213 -8.26 3.55 -1.87
N GLU A 214 -7.60 4.56 -1.32
CA GLU A 214 -6.32 4.43 -0.64
C GLU A 214 -6.41 3.54 0.60
N ARG A 215 -7.43 3.70 1.44
CA ARG A 215 -7.66 2.79 2.57
C ARG A 215 -7.84 1.35 2.10
N HIS A 216 -8.50 1.13 0.96
CA HIS A 216 -8.61 -0.20 0.38
C HIS A 216 -7.26 -0.76 -0.12
N LEU A 217 -6.36 0.09 -0.63
CA LEU A 217 -4.98 -0.31 -0.95
C LEU A 217 -4.17 -0.66 0.31
N VAL A 218 -4.33 0.09 1.40
CA VAL A 218 -3.73 -0.24 2.72
C VAL A 218 -4.19 -1.63 3.18
N ARG A 219 -5.49 -1.93 3.04
CA ARG A 219 -6.02 -3.28 3.35
C ARG A 219 -5.42 -4.36 2.48
N ALA A 220 -5.23 -4.09 1.19
CA ALA A 220 -4.62 -5.05 0.27
C ALA A 220 -3.16 -5.37 0.68
N LEU A 221 -2.36 -4.36 1.06
CA LEU A 221 -1.02 -4.55 1.61
C LEU A 221 -1.07 -5.44 2.87
N LEU A 222 -1.92 -5.10 3.84
CA LEU A 222 -2.01 -5.82 5.11
C LEU A 222 -2.51 -7.27 4.95
N ALA A 223 -3.45 -7.51 4.03
CA ALA A 223 -3.93 -8.85 3.71
C ALA A 223 -2.82 -9.70 3.08
N ASP A 224 -2.02 -9.13 2.18
CA ASP A 224 -0.86 -9.82 1.60
C ASP A 224 0.20 -10.15 2.66
N LEU A 225 0.43 -9.26 3.64
CA LEU A 225 1.31 -9.53 4.79
C LEU A 225 0.76 -10.62 5.72
N GLY A 226 -0.56 -10.65 5.92
CA GLY A 226 -1.24 -11.67 6.72
C GLY A 226 -1.00 -13.08 6.18
N ASP A 227 -1.08 -13.24 4.85
CA ASP A 227 -0.83 -14.50 4.15
C ASP A 227 0.66 -14.90 4.16
N ALA A 228 1.57 -13.92 4.07
CA ALA A 228 3.01 -14.17 4.06
C ALA A 228 3.57 -14.54 5.45
N GLY A 229 3.01 -13.98 6.52
CA GLY A 229 3.43 -14.21 7.90
C GLY A 229 3.12 -15.60 8.45
N ALA A 230 2.63 -16.54 7.64
CA ALA A 230 2.35 -17.91 8.08
C ALA A 230 3.62 -18.74 8.41
N GLY A 231 4.82 -18.29 8.01
CA GLY A 231 6.08 -19.00 8.27
C GLY A 231 7.29 -18.16 8.73
N GLY A 232 7.20 -16.82 8.69
CA GLY A 232 8.23 -15.89 9.19
C GLY A 232 7.65 -14.96 10.26
N GLY A 233 8.50 -14.36 11.11
CA GLY A 233 8.06 -13.43 12.15
C GLY A 233 7.17 -12.30 11.63
N ARG A 234 6.43 -11.62 12.52
CA ARG A 234 5.49 -10.56 12.16
C ARG A 234 6.18 -9.40 11.42
N PRO A 235 5.71 -9.02 10.22
CA PRO A 235 6.26 -7.89 9.47
C PRO A 235 6.20 -6.59 10.29
N VAL A 236 7.26 -5.79 10.20
CA VAL A 236 7.39 -4.53 10.94
C VAL A 236 7.37 -3.35 9.97
N ILE A 237 6.49 -2.38 10.22
CA ILE A 237 6.38 -1.14 9.44
C ILE A 237 6.70 0.03 10.36
N LEU A 238 7.73 0.78 9.99
CA LEU A 238 8.24 1.94 10.69
C LEU A 238 7.91 3.20 9.88
N ILE A 239 7.26 4.18 10.50
CA ILE A 239 6.86 5.44 9.84
C ILE A 239 7.43 6.61 10.64
N ASP A 240 8.52 7.20 10.16
CA ASP A 240 9.01 8.46 10.72
C ASP A 240 8.18 9.64 10.21
N ASN A 241 8.15 10.72 10.98
CA ASN A 241 7.37 11.93 10.70
C ASN A 241 5.91 11.62 10.29
N VAL A 242 5.22 10.79 11.08
CA VAL A 242 3.87 10.29 10.76
C VAL A 242 2.81 11.38 10.65
N GLN A 243 3.07 12.60 11.13
CA GLN A 243 2.18 13.74 10.94
C GLN A 243 2.05 14.18 9.47
N GLU A 244 3.02 13.84 8.62
CA GLU A 244 2.98 14.18 7.20
C GLU A 244 1.94 13.36 6.45
N THR A 245 1.39 13.92 5.36
CA THR A 245 0.21 13.39 4.65
C THR A 245 0.29 11.89 4.35
N ALA A 246 1.43 11.41 3.87
CA ALA A 246 1.63 9.99 3.53
C ALA A 246 1.51 9.10 4.77
N GLY A 247 2.28 9.40 5.82
CA GLY A 247 2.29 8.65 7.08
C GLY A 247 0.95 8.74 7.81
N LEU A 248 0.35 9.93 7.85
CA LEU A 248 -0.89 10.20 8.57
C LEU A 248 -2.04 9.38 7.99
N ARG A 249 -2.20 9.38 6.67
CA ARG A 249 -3.30 8.65 6.01
C ARG A 249 -3.13 7.13 6.07
N VAL A 250 -1.89 6.63 6.06
CA VAL A 250 -1.61 5.21 6.34
C VAL A 250 -2.01 4.89 7.79
N MET A 251 -1.54 5.66 8.76
CA MET A 251 -1.87 5.46 10.18
C MET A 251 -3.39 5.50 10.42
N GLU A 252 -4.09 6.52 9.93
CA GLU A 252 -5.54 6.64 10.08
C GLU A 252 -6.31 5.47 9.45
N SER A 253 -5.84 4.97 8.30
CA SER A 253 -6.45 3.82 7.63
C SER A 253 -6.35 2.55 8.49
N VAL A 254 -5.16 2.27 9.03
CA VAL A 254 -4.89 1.12 9.91
C VAL A 254 -5.72 1.23 11.20
N LEU A 255 -5.67 2.38 11.88
CA LEU A 255 -6.41 2.60 13.12
C LEU A 255 -7.92 2.46 12.93
N ARG A 256 -8.46 2.97 11.81
CA ARG A 256 -9.89 2.85 11.47
C ARG A 256 -10.29 1.41 11.17
N ASP A 257 -9.43 0.64 10.51
CA ASP A 257 -9.67 -0.79 10.23
C ASP A 257 -9.62 -1.64 11.50
N ARG A 258 -8.60 -1.45 12.34
CA ARG A 258 -8.52 -2.13 13.65
C ARG A 258 -9.74 -1.83 14.52
N ALA A 259 -10.18 -0.57 14.57
CA ALA A 259 -11.39 -0.20 15.31
C ALA A 259 -12.68 -0.80 14.73
N ALA A 260 -12.72 -1.08 13.43
CA ALA A 260 -13.80 -1.83 12.78
C ALA A 260 -13.68 -3.36 12.95
N GLY A 261 -12.69 -3.85 13.73
CA GLY A 261 -12.46 -5.28 13.97
C GLY A 261 -11.77 -5.99 12.81
N ILE A 262 -11.21 -5.26 11.85
CA ILE A 262 -10.40 -5.84 10.78
C ILE A 262 -9.00 -6.05 11.35
N ALA A 263 -8.65 -7.31 11.60
CA ALA A 263 -7.35 -7.69 12.12
C ALA A 263 -6.28 -7.64 11.02
N ASP A 264 -5.07 -7.27 11.42
CA ASP A 264 -3.86 -7.40 10.62
C ASP A 264 -2.72 -7.96 11.49
N ARG A 265 -1.64 -8.43 10.85
CA ARG A 265 -0.51 -9.05 11.55
C ARG A 265 0.74 -8.17 11.56
N ALA A 266 0.64 -6.94 11.07
CA ALA A 266 1.77 -6.05 10.95
C ALA A 266 1.97 -5.27 12.26
N VAL A 267 3.22 -5.22 12.71
CA VAL A 267 3.61 -4.38 13.84
C VAL A 267 3.92 -2.99 13.31
N PHE A 268 3.33 -1.96 13.91
CA PHE A 268 3.58 -0.58 13.52
C PHE A 268 4.28 0.19 14.63
N TYR A 269 5.35 0.89 14.24
CA TYR A 269 5.97 1.94 15.06
C TYR A 269 6.02 3.24 14.26
N ALA A 270 5.63 4.34 14.88
CA ALA A 270 5.64 5.64 14.23
C ALA A 270 6.33 6.71 15.08
N GLY A 271 7.08 7.59 14.44
CA GLY A 271 7.64 8.79 15.04
C GLY A 271 6.69 9.96 14.80
N LEU A 272 6.22 10.60 15.87
CA LEU A 272 5.38 11.80 15.80
C LEU A 272 6.14 13.02 16.30
N ARG A 273 6.13 14.09 15.51
CA ARG A 273 6.66 15.39 15.96
C ARG A 273 5.67 16.06 16.93
N GLY A 274 6.16 16.36 18.14
CA GLY A 274 5.33 16.91 19.20
C GLY A 274 4.63 15.82 20.00
N ARG A 275 3.78 16.25 20.94
CA ARG A 275 3.08 15.36 21.89
C ARG A 275 1.58 15.29 21.66
N ASP A 276 1.04 16.28 20.94
CA ASP A 276 -0.39 16.41 20.67
C ASP A 276 -0.60 16.50 19.17
N HIS A 277 -1.36 15.55 18.63
CA HIS A 277 -1.85 15.57 17.26
C HIS A 277 -3.34 15.27 17.27
N PRO A 278 -4.20 16.03 16.57
CA PRO A 278 -5.66 15.84 16.60
C PRO A 278 -6.11 14.42 16.23
N ALA A 279 -5.37 13.77 15.32
CA ALA A 279 -5.62 12.37 14.93
C ALA A 279 -5.41 11.37 16.08
N LEU A 280 -4.63 11.72 17.12
CA LEU A 280 -4.30 10.86 18.25
C LEU A 280 -4.96 11.29 19.57
N ARG A 281 -5.98 12.17 19.52
CA ARG A 281 -6.65 12.71 20.71
C ARG A 281 -7.22 11.66 21.69
N HIS A 282 -7.50 10.44 21.23
CA HIS A 282 -8.02 9.34 22.06
C HIS A 282 -7.00 8.20 22.22
N ALA A 283 -5.74 8.40 21.86
CA ALA A 283 -4.71 7.39 22.03
C ALA A 283 -4.38 7.15 23.51
N THR A 284 -4.09 5.89 23.84
CA THR A 284 -3.79 5.48 25.20
C THR A 284 -2.32 5.77 25.51
N ARG A 285 -2.03 6.20 26.74
CA ARG A 285 -0.67 6.58 27.19
C ARG A 285 -0.08 5.62 28.24
N THR A 286 -0.83 4.60 28.63
CA THR A 286 -0.49 3.67 29.71
C THR A 286 -0.07 2.32 29.16
N SER A 287 0.79 1.60 29.90
CA SER A 287 1.24 0.24 29.56
C SER A 287 0.11 -0.79 29.61
N ASP A 288 -0.93 -0.55 30.41
CA ASP A 288 -2.13 -1.38 30.51
C ASP A 288 -3.13 -1.05 29.39
N TRP A 289 -2.66 -1.23 28.15
CA TRP A 289 -3.38 -0.81 26.97
C TRP A 289 -4.66 -1.64 26.75
N VAL A 290 -5.82 -0.98 26.90
CA VAL A 290 -7.14 -1.48 26.51
C VAL A 290 -7.77 -0.45 25.57
N PRO A 291 -7.98 -0.77 24.29
CA PRO A 291 -8.51 0.20 23.33
C PRO A 291 -10.00 0.47 23.57
N GLY A 292 -10.40 1.73 23.39
CA GLY A 292 -11.79 2.18 23.37
C GLY A 292 -12.46 2.03 22.01
N ARG A 293 -13.57 2.75 21.80
CA ARG A 293 -14.34 2.72 20.53
C ARG A 293 -13.77 3.62 19.43
N ALA A 294 -13.04 4.67 19.78
CA ALA A 294 -12.47 5.59 18.80
C ALA A 294 -11.28 4.95 18.06
N PRO A 295 -11.11 5.18 16.74
CA PRO A 295 -9.97 4.66 15.98
C PRO A 295 -8.62 4.92 16.64
N SER A 296 -8.39 6.13 17.13
CA SER A 296 -7.11 6.51 17.73
C SER A 296 -6.81 5.86 19.07
N SER A 297 -7.80 5.28 19.76
CA SER A 297 -7.53 4.47 20.96
C SER A 297 -6.79 3.16 20.68
N ARG A 298 -6.70 2.78 19.39
CA ARG A 298 -5.85 1.68 18.93
C ARG A 298 -4.36 2.05 18.85
N ALA A 299 -4.02 3.32 19.05
CA ALA A 299 -2.65 3.78 19.17
C ALA A 299 -2.20 3.80 20.64
N LEU A 300 -0.97 3.37 20.86
CA LEU A 300 -0.26 3.51 22.14
C LEU A 300 0.78 4.62 22.00
N LEU A 301 0.56 5.73 22.69
CA LEU A 301 1.49 6.85 22.77
C LEU A 301 2.56 6.56 23.81
N VAL A 302 3.81 6.51 23.37
CA VAL A 302 4.99 6.33 24.23
C VAL A 302 5.83 7.60 24.17
N SER A 303 6.03 8.23 25.32
CA SER A 303 6.97 9.34 25.47
C SER A 303 8.37 8.79 25.62
N LEU A 304 9.33 9.31 24.84
CA LEU A 304 10.74 9.00 25.06
C LEU A 304 11.25 9.77 26.30
N PRO A 305 12.08 9.15 27.16
CA PRO A 305 12.74 9.88 28.24
C PRO A 305 13.65 10.97 27.65
N GLN A 306 13.64 12.13 28.31
CA GLN A 306 14.48 13.28 27.95
C GLN A 306 15.90 13.13 28.49
#